data_AF-A0A9X5UP64-F1
#
_entry.id   AF-A0A9X5UP64-F1
#
_cell.length_a   1.000
_cell.length_b   1.000
_cell.length_c   1.000
_cell.angle_alpha   90.00
_cell.angle_beta   90.00
_cell.angle_gamma   90.00
#
_symmetry.space_group_name_H-M   'P 1'
#
loop_
_entity.id
_entity.type
_entity.pdbx_description
1 polymer ?
#
loop_
_entity_poly.entity_id
_entity_poly.type
_entity_poly.pdbx_seq_one_letter_code
_entity_poly.pdbx_strand_id
1 'polypeptide(L)'
;MQSAETVLGVLRERGRRGLPCNELYRQLFNPQMYERAYGRIYSNKGAMTAGADGETADGMSLVKIGRIIDAVRHERYRFKPARRVYIPKKNTGEKRPLGLPCHRRPCPAAAGA
;
A
#
# COMPACT_ATOMS: atom_id res chain seq x y z
N MET A 1 1.75 10.35 -19.67
CA MET A 1 2.19 10.36 -18.25
C MET A 1 3.63 9.86 -18.24
N GLN A 2 4.55 10.49 -17.51
CA GLN A 2 5.96 10.04 -17.50
C GLN A 2 6.11 8.66 -16.85
N SER A 3 7.18 7.95 -17.16
CA SER A 3 7.43 6.63 -16.57
C SER A 3 7.66 6.75 -15.07
N ALA A 4 7.28 5.71 -14.31
CA ALA A 4 7.52 5.66 -12.87
C ALA A 4 9.01 5.83 -12.51
N GLU A 5 9.92 5.35 -13.36
CA GLU A 5 11.37 5.48 -13.16
C GLU A 5 11.84 6.93 -13.24
N THR A 6 11.42 7.66 -14.26
CA THR A 6 11.78 9.06 -14.44
C THR A 6 11.26 9.91 -13.28
N VAL A 7 10.00 9.70 -12.87
CA VAL A 7 9.41 10.44 -11.74
C VAL A 7 10.15 10.15 -10.43
N LEU A 8 10.43 8.88 -10.13
CA LEU A 8 11.18 8.51 -8.93
C LEU A 8 12.63 9.03 -8.96
N GLY A 9 13.25 9.09 -10.14
CA GLY A 9 14.57 9.68 -10.35
C GLY A 9 14.58 11.18 -9.99
N VAL A 10 13.64 11.94 -10.55
CA VAL A 10 13.49 13.38 -10.26
C VAL A 10 13.23 13.64 -8.77
N LEU A 11 12.34 12.85 -8.14
CA LEU A 11 12.07 12.96 -6.70
C LEU A 11 13.32 12.69 -5.86
N ARG A 12 14.12 11.69 -6.24
CA ARG A 12 15.37 11.35 -5.55
C ARG A 12 16.41 12.47 -5.65
N GLU A 13 16.57 13.07 -6.83
CA GLU A 13 17.50 14.19 -7.03
C GLU A 13 17.07 15.45 -6.29
N ARG A 14 15.78 15.78 -6.33
CA ARG A 14 15.23 16.91 -5.56
C ARG A 14 15.41 16.71 -4.05
N GLY A 15 15.14 15.50 -3.55
CA GLY A 15 15.35 15.15 -2.15
C GLY A 15 16.81 15.27 -1.72
N ARG A 16 17.76 14.82 -2.55
CA ARG A 16 19.21 15.00 -2.30
C ARG A 16 19.61 16.47 -2.21
N ARG A 17 18.94 17.34 -2.97
CA ARG A 17 19.20 18.78 -3.01
C ARG A 17 18.39 19.57 -1.97
N GLY A 18 17.57 18.91 -1.15
CA GLY A 18 16.70 19.58 -0.17
C GLY A 18 15.60 20.44 -0.79
N LEU A 19 15.25 20.21 -2.06
CA LEU A 19 14.22 20.98 -2.76
C LEU A 19 12.82 20.45 -2.44
N PRO A 20 11.80 21.33 -2.40
CA PRO A 20 10.43 20.90 -2.16
C PRO A 20 9.93 19.97 -3.27
N CYS A 21 9.30 18.87 -2.87
CA CYS A 21 8.67 17.92 -3.77
C CYS A 21 7.19 18.29 -3.97
N ASN A 22 6.93 19.13 -4.96
CA ASN A 22 5.58 19.59 -5.30
C ASN A 22 4.84 18.57 -6.20
N GLU A 23 3.50 18.64 -6.21
CA GLU A 23 2.61 17.85 -7.08
C GLU A 23 2.65 16.32 -6.89
N LEU A 24 3.09 15.84 -5.72
CA LEU A 24 3.12 14.41 -5.41
C LEU A 24 1.76 13.71 -5.57
N TYR A 25 0.68 14.43 -5.26
CA TYR A 25 -0.67 13.88 -5.36
C TYR A 25 -1.03 13.45 -6.79
N ARG A 26 -0.59 14.21 -7.80
CA ARG A 26 -0.82 13.86 -9.22
C ARG A 26 -0.10 12.57 -9.62
N GLN A 27 1.01 12.24 -8.96
CA GLN A 27 1.79 11.04 -9.24
C GLN A 27 1.09 9.76 -8.74
N LEU A 28 0.14 9.88 -7.79
CA LEU A 28 -0.72 8.77 -7.35
C LEU A 28 -1.70 8.32 -8.44
N PHE A 29 -1.78 8.98 -9.58
CA PHE A 29 -2.62 8.51 -10.70
C PHE A 29 -1.86 7.63 -11.69
N ASN A 30 -0.55 7.43 -11.50
CA ASN A 30 0.26 6.63 -12.41
C ASN A 30 0.20 5.13 -12.03
N PRO A 31 -0.38 4.25 -12.89
CA PRO A 31 -0.46 2.81 -12.61
C PRO A 31 0.90 2.15 -12.41
N GLN A 32 1.92 2.59 -13.13
CA GLN A 32 3.27 2.03 -13.07
C GLN A 32 3.92 2.20 -11.68
N MET A 33 3.52 3.23 -10.93
CA MET A 33 3.96 3.42 -9.54
C MET A 33 3.42 2.30 -8.64
N TYR A 34 2.17 1.89 -8.85
CA TYR A 34 1.53 0.82 -8.08
C TYR A 34 2.08 -0.55 -8.44
N GLU A 35 2.39 -0.80 -9.71
CA GLU A 35 3.04 -2.04 -10.15
C GLU A 35 4.41 -2.22 -9.49
N ARG A 36 5.23 -1.16 -9.49
CA ARG A 36 6.55 -1.19 -8.85
C ARG A 36 6.45 -1.32 -7.33
N ALA A 37 5.48 -0.65 -6.72
CA ALA A 37 5.20 -0.80 -5.28
C ALA A 37 4.76 -2.23 -4.95
N TYR A 38 3.92 -2.84 -5.79
CA TYR A 38 3.49 -4.22 -5.64
C TYR A 38 4.67 -5.19 -5.72
N GLY A 39 5.58 -5.02 -6.69
CA GLY A 39 6.78 -5.85 -6.79
C GLY A 39 7.64 -5.81 -5.52
N ARG A 40 7.77 -4.64 -4.88
CA ARG A 40 8.47 -4.51 -3.59
C ARG A 40 7.72 -5.20 -2.45
N ILE A 41 6.41 -5.04 -2.37
CA ILE A 41 5.59 -5.67 -1.33
C ILE A 41 5.65 -7.19 -1.46
N TYR A 42 5.50 -7.72 -2.68
CA TYR A 42 5.56 -9.15 -2.97
C TYR A 42 6.91 -9.77 -2.60
N SER A 43 8.01 -9.02 -2.77
CA SER A 43 9.36 -9.49 -2.40
C SER A 43 9.59 -9.64 -0.89
N ASN A 44 8.70 -9.10 -0.05
CA ASN A 44 8.85 -9.18 1.40
C ASN A 44 8.56 -10.59 1.92
N LYS A 45 9.37 -11.05 2.88
CA LYS A 45 9.13 -12.29 3.64
C LYS A 45 7.89 -12.11 4.52
N GLY A 46 6.73 -12.53 4.00
CA GLY A 46 5.43 -12.34 4.63
C GLY A 46 4.34 -11.83 3.68
N ALA A 47 4.65 -11.55 2.41
CA ALA A 47 3.67 -11.14 1.39
C ALA A 47 2.54 -12.18 1.19
N MET A 48 2.84 -13.46 1.44
CA MET A 48 1.84 -14.52 1.38
C MET A 48 0.99 -14.67 2.66
N THR A 49 1.26 -13.86 3.69
CA THR A 49 0.46 -13.88 4.92
C THR A 49 -0.87 -13.20 4.66
N ALA A 50 -1.97 -13.92 4.86
CA ALA A 50 -3.31 -13.36 4.74
C ALA A 50 -3.47 -12.12 5.64
N GLY A 51 -3.88 -11.01 5.03
CA GLY A 51 -4.12 -9.75 5.73
C GLY A 51 -5.34 -9.83 6.67
N ALA A 52 -5.73 -8.69 7.24
CA ALA A 52 -6.92 -8.60 8.10
C ALA A 52 -8.20 -9.13 7.44
N ASP A 53 -8.30 -9.00 6.11
CA ASP A 53 -9.45 -9.42 5.30
C ASP A 53 -9.32 -10.86 4.75
N GLY A 54 -8.27 -11.60 5.10
CA GLY A 54 -8.02 -12.96 4.58
C GLY A 54 -7.42 -13.00 3.16
N GLU A 55 -7.30 -11.86 2.47
CA GLU A 55 -6.69 -11.78 1.15
C GLU A 55 -5.15 -11.79 1.22
N THR A 56 -4.53 -12.53 0.30
CA THR A 56 -3.08 -12.62 0.06
C THR A 56 -2.65 -11.67 -1.05
N ALA A 57 -1.35 -11.41 -1.21
CA ALA A 57 -0.81 -10.56 -2.29
C ALA A 57 -1.32 -10.96 -3.69
N ASP A 58 -1.56 -12.25 -3.94
CA ASP A 58 -2.05 -12.80 -5.22
C ASP A 58 -3.41 -12.25 -5.66
N GLY A 59 -4.21 -11.70 -4.75
CA GLY A 59 -5.49 -11.06 -5.06
C GLY A 59 -5.38 -9.65 -5.67
N MET A 60 -4.17 -9.23 -6.06
CA MET A 60 -3.92 -7.95 -6.72
C MET A 60 -3.91 -8.10 -8.25
N SER A 61 -4.70 -7.27 -8.93
CA SER A 61 -4.77 -7.22 -10.38
C SER A 61 -4.69 -5.77 -10.87
N LEU A 62 -4.35 -5.59 -12.15
CA LEU A 62 -4.36 -4.27 -12.80
C LEU A 62 -5.73 -3.58 -12.68
N VAL A 63 -6.82 -4.35 -12.76
CA VAL A 63 -8.19 -3.86 -12.53
C VAL A 63 -8.37 -3.30 -11.12
N LYS A 64 -7.82 -3.98 -10.11
CA LYS A 64 -7.87 -3.54 -8.71
C LYS A 64 -7.04 -2.26 -8.51
N ILE A 65 -5.87 -2.16 -9.14
CA ILE A 65 -5.04 -0.95 -9.15
C ILE A 65 -5.81 0.23 -9.77
N GLY A 66 -6.43 0.03 -10.93
CA GLY A 66 -7.26 1.06 -11.56
C GLY A 66 -8.37 1.57 -10.65
N ARG A 67 -9.12 0.66 -10.01
CA ARG A 67 -10.17 1.03 -9.03
C ARG A 67 -9.63 1.81 -7.84
N ILE A 68 -8.41 1.52 -7.38
CA ILE A 68 -7.77 2.27 -6.29
C ILE A 68 -7.43 3.68 -6.78
N ILE A 69 -6.83 3.81 -7.97
CA ILE A 69 -6.51 5.11 -8.57
C ILE A 69 -7.76 5.97 -8.73
N ASP A 70 -8.86 5.40 -9.21
CA ASP A 70 -10.14 6.11 -9.34
C ASP A 70 -10.69 6.55 -7.98
N ALA A 71 -10.62 5.68 -6.96
CA ALA A 71 -11.04 6.03 -5.62
C ALA A 71 -10.18 7.15 -5.01
N VAL A 72 -8.87 7.14 -5.25
CA VAL A 72 -7.95 8.20 -4.82
C VAL A 72 -8.27 9.49 -5.58
N ARG A 73 -8.49 9.44 -6.89
CA ARG A 73 -8.85 10.60 -7.72
C ARG A 73 -10.12 11.31 -7.25
N HIS A 74 -11.09 10.55 -6.74
CA HIS A 74 -12.32 11.09 -6.17
C HIS A 74 -12.26 11.32 -4.66
N GLU A 75 -11.08 11.18 -4.02
CA GLU A 75 -10.89 11.31 -2.56
C GLU A 75 -11.79 10.39 -1.72
N ARG A 76 -12.28 9.30 -2.31
CA ARG A 76 -13.16 8.31 -1.68
C ARG A 76 -12.40 7.13 -1.09
N TYR A 77 -11.07 7.13 -1.19
CA TYR A 77 -10.25 6.06 -0.66
C TYR A 77 -10.15 6.17 0.86
N ARG A 78 -10.63 5.15 1.58
CA ARG A 78 -10.48 5.01 3.03
C ARG A 78 -9.55 3.84 3.35
N PHE A 79 -8.70 3.98 4.35
CA PHE A 79 -7.87 2.88 4.84
C PHE A 79 -8.66 2.07 5.87
N LYS A 80 -8.57 0.73 5.83
CA LYS A 80 -9.12 -0.10 6.91
C LYS A 80 -8.14 -0.15 8.09
N PRO A 81 -8.64 -0.33 9.32
CA PRO A 81 -7.78 -0.59 10.47
C PRO A 81 -6.97 -1.86 10.28
N ALA A 82 -5.71 -1.84 10.72
CA ALA A 82 -4.82 -3.00 10.70
C ALA A 82 -5.19 -4.00 11.81
N ARG A 83 -5.03 -5.31 11.54
CA ARG A 83 -5.23 -6.37 12.53
C ARG A 83 -3.97 -6.56 13.38
N ARG A 84 -4.11 -6.58 14.70
CA ARG A 84 -3.00 -6.88 15.60
C ARG A 84 -2.75 -8.39 15.69
N VAL A 85 -1.51 -8.81 15.47
CA VAL A 85 -1.03 -10.18 15.67
C VAL A 85 0.13 -10.16 16.63
N TYR A 86 0.10 -11.05 17.61
CA TYR A 86 1.13 -11.13 18.65
C TYR A 86 2.07 -12.29 18.34
N ILE A 87 3.33 -11.96 18.04
CA ILE A 87 4.39 -12.96 17.80
C ILE A 87 5.29 -13.02 19.03
N PRO A 88 5.69 -14.22 19.51
CA PRO A 88 6.62 -14.32 20.63
C PRO A 88 7.98 -13.69 20.30
N LYS A 89 8.56 -12.96 21.26
CA LYS A 89 9.97 -12.56 21.22
C LYS A 89 10.83 -13.78 21.50
N LYS A 90 11.97 -13.88 20.82
CA LYS A 90 12.96 -14.93 21.09
C LYS A 90 13.51 -14.69 22.52
N ASN A 91 13.48 -15.73 23.36
CA ASN A 91 14.08 -15.80 24.71
C ASN A 91 13.35 -15.12 25.88
N THR A 92 12.40 -14.20 25.65
CA THR A 92 11.82 -13.38 26.74
C THR A 92 10.38 -13.76 27.14
N GLY A 93 9.72 -14.68 26.42
CA GLY A 93 8.31 -15.06 26.65
C GLY A 93 7.28 -13.97 26.30
N GLU A 94 7.68 -12.71 26.28
CA GLU A 94 6.87 -11.56 25.87
C GLU A 94 6.49 -11.62 24.39
N LYS A 95 5.32 -11.06 24.06
CA LYS A 95 4.84 -10.97 22.66
C LYS A 95 5.03 -9.56 22.11
N ARG A 96 5.52 -9.44 20.88
CA ARG A 96 5.55 -8.19 20.12
C ARG A 96 4.25 -8.03 19.33
N PRO A 97 3.54 -6.89 19.45
CA PRO A 97 2.39 -6.61 18.60
C PRO A 97 2.85 -6.21 17.19
N LEU A 98 2.34 -6.89 16.16
CA LEU A 98 2.49 -6.53 14.76
C LEU A 98 1.14 -6.08 14.20
N GLY A 99 1.12 -4.99 13.44
CA GLY A 99 -0.04 -4.57 12.67
C GLY A 99 0.02 -5.16 11.27
N LEU A 100 -0.89 -6.09 10.96
CA LEU A 100 -1.06 -6.61 9.60
C LEU A 100 -2.06 -5.71 8.86
N PRO A 101 -1.64 -5.01 7.80
CA PRO A 101 -2.54 -4.18 7.00
C PRO A 101 -3.47 -5.04 6.13
N CYS A 102 -4.58 -4.45 5.70
CA CYS A 102 -5.47 -5.05 4.71
C CYS A 102 -4.88 -4.92 3.29
N HIS A 103 -5.07 -5.92 2.44
CA HIS A 103 -4.75 -5.84 1.01
C HIS A 103 -5.96 -5.43 0.15
N ARG A 104 -7.17 -5.53 0.70
CA ARG A 104 -8.41 -5.13 0.04
C ARG A 104 -8.79 -3.70 0.44
N ARG A 105 -9.43 -2.99 -0.49
CA ARG A 105 -10.19 -1.77 -0.21
C ARG A 105 -11.25 -2.04 0.90
N PRO A 106 -11.63 -1.05 1.72
CA PRO A 106 -12.97 -1.03 2.29
C PRO A 106 -14.01 -0.97 1.17
N CYS A 107 -14.80 -2.04 1.05
CA CYS A 107 -16.21 -1.85 0.71
C CYS A 107 -16.77 -0.78 1.66
N PRO A 108 -17.76 0.02 1.21
CA PRO A 108 -18.40 0.99 2.08
C PRO A 108 -18.83 0.26 3.35
N ALA A 109 -18.78 0.98 4.47
CA ALA A 109 -19.18 0.51 5.79
C ALA A 109 -20.35 -0.46 5.68
N ALA A 110 -20.26 -1.54 6.46
CA ALA A 110 -21.37 -2.42 6.75
C ALA A 110 -22.71 -1.69 6.62
N ALA A 111 -23.55 -2.18 5.70
CA ALA A 111 -24.98 -2.07 5.88
C ALA A 111 -25.28 -2.76 7.22
N GLY A 112 -25.28 -1.97 8.28
CA GLY A 112 -25.73 -2.35 9.60
C GLY A 112 -27.05 -1.64 9.84
N ALA A 113 -28.11 -2.45 9.79
CA ALA A 113 -29.49 -2.20 10.23
C ALA A 113 -30.24 -1.04 9.55
#